data_AF-A0A962MUW0-F1
#
_entry.id   AF-A0A962MUW0-F1
#
_cell.length_a   1.000
_cell.length_b   1.000
_cell.length_c   1.000
_cell.angle_alpha   90.00
_cell.angle_beta   90.00
_cell.angle_gamma   90.00
#
_symmetry.space_group_name_H-M   'P 1'
#
loop_
_entity.id
_entity.type
_entity.pdbx_description
1 polymer ?
#
loop_
_entity_poly.entity_id
_entity_poly.type
_entity_poly.pdbx_seq_one_letter_code
_entity_poly.pdbx_strand_id
1 'polypeptide(L)' 'MHTPIPATFAVAALLTASLAIADDKSGNEDNRRYEGVAASATAVWIVDTRTGKVRKCTQEFADQRPSCSQMSN' A
#
# COMPACT_ATOMS: atom_id res chain seq x y z
N MET A 1 24.75 -47.07 -10.82
CA MET A 1 23.70 -47.31 -11.84
C MET A 1 22.44 -46.63 -11.31
N HIS A 2 22.27 -45.32 -11.51
CA HIS A 2 21.46 -44.65 -12.57
C HIS A 2 20.01 -45.19 -12.65
N THR A 3 19.05 -44.59 -11.91
CA THR A 3 17.93 -43.69 -12.34
C THR A 3 16.57 -44.42 -12.49
N PRO A 4 15.38 -43.77 -12.45
CA PRO A 4 14.98 -42.46 -11.88
C PRO A 4 13.69 -42.52 -11.01
N ILE A 5 13.48 -41.44 -10.26
CA ILE A 5 12.27 -41.12 -9.46
C ILE A 5 11.19 -40.58 -10.40
N PRO A 6 9.94 -41.09 -10.40
CA PRO A 6 8.87 -40.53 -11.22
C PRO A 6 8.42 -39.17 -10.67
N ALA A 7 8.37 -38.21 -11.59
CA ALA A 7 7.87 -36.85 -11.39
C ALA A 7 6.37 -36.87 -11.05
N THR A 8 6.03 -36.44 -9.84
CA THR A 8 4.68 -35.94 -9.55
C THR A 8 4.80 -34.47 -9.23
N PHE A 9 4.54 -33.68 -10.26
CA PHE A 9 4.30 -32.25 -10.20
C PHE A 9 3.19 -31.96 -9.18
N ALA A 10 3.54 -31.21 -8.13
CA ALA A 10 2.59 -30.37 -7.43
C ALA A 10 3.36 -29.19 -6.84
N VAL A 11 3.73 -28.24 -7.71
CA VAL A 11 4.09 -26.90 -7.25
C VAL A 11 2.78 -26.26 -6.79
N ALA A 12 2.41 -26.50 -5.54
CA ALA A 12 1.45 -25.67 -4.84
C ALA A 12 2.17 -24.37 -4.47
N ALA A 13 2.34 -23.50 -5.46
CA ALA A 13 2.64 -22.09 -5.23
C ALA A 13 1.38 -21.49 -4.58
N LEU A 14 1.24 -21.68 -3.27
CA LEU A 14 0.44 -20.80 -2.46
C LEU A 14 1.09 -19.43 -2.60
N LEU A 15 0.52 -18.59 -3.47
CA LEU A 15 0.72 -17.16 -3.42
C LEU A 15 0.18 -16.70 -2.06
N THR A 16 0.97 -16.86 -1.01
CA THR A 16 1.03 -15.84 0.02
C THR A 16 1.46 -14.60 -0.74
N ALA A 17 0.48 -13.82 -1.19
CA ALA A 17 0.68 -12.44 -1.51
C ALA A 17 1.20 -11.81 -0.23
N SER A 18 2.51 -11.93 -0.04
CA SER A 18 3.28 -11.08 0.82
C SER A 18 3.01 -9.70 0.28
N LEU A 19 1.98 -9.03 0.80
CA LEU A 19 1.95 -7.58 0.87
C LEU A 19 3.06 -7.13 1.84
N ALA A 20 4.29 -7.57 1.56
CA ALA A 20 5.45 -6.74 1.74
C ALA A 20 5.37 -5.72 0.60
N ILE A 21 4.50 -4.73 0.77
CA ILE A 21 4.83 -3.43 0.19
C ILE A 21 6.06 -3.05 1.01
N ALA A 22 7.20 -3.24 0.36
CA ALA A 22 8.49 -2.86 0.88
C ALA A 22 8.38 -1.45 1.47
N ASP A 23 9.02 -1.27 2.62
CA ASP A 23 9.66 -0.01 2.99
C ASP A 23 10.64 0.36 1.87
N ASP A 24 10.11 0.74 0.71
CA ASP A 24 10.88 1.29 -0.38
C ASP A 24 11.25 2.68 0.11
N LYS A 25 12.42 2.75 0.76
CA LYS A 25 13.19 3.97 0.99
C LYS A 25 13.53 4.60 -0.36
N SER A 26 12.52 5.08 -1.06
CA SER A 26 12.67 5.98 -2.18
C SER A 26 12.89 7.36 -1.58
N GLY A 27 14.16 7.77 -1.60
CA GLY A 27 14.67 8.99 -0.99
C GLY A 27 13.90 10.22 -1.44
N ASN A 28 13.09 10.74 -0.52
CA ASN A 28 12.71 12.15 -0.46
C ASN A 28 12.38 12.43 1.00
N GLU A 29 13.26 13.11 1.72
CA GLU A 29 13.11 13.36 3.16
C GLU A 29 11.83 14.16 3.49
N ASP A 30 11.23 14.81 2.50
CA ASP A 30 9.92 15.48 2.59
C ASP A 30 8.72 14.51 2.53
N ASN A 31 8.92 13.29 2.00
CA ASN A 31 7.86 12.29 1.77
C ASN A 31 7.54 11.42 3.00
N ARG A 32 8.29 11.57 4.11
CA ARG A 32 7.92 11.02 5.43
C ARG A 32 6.95 11.90 6.22
N ARG A 33 6.67 13.11 5.71
CA ARG A 33 5.84 14.07 6.43
C ARG A 33 4.37 13.69 6.44
N TYR A 34 3.91 12.92 5.45
CA TYR A 34 2.51 12.54 5.32
C TYR A 34 2.37 11.02 5.33
N GLU A 35 1.54 10.50 6.22
CA GLU A 35 1.18 9.08 6.30
C GLU A 35 -0.25 8.89 5.78
N GLY A 36 -0.45 7.89 4.91
CA GLY A 36 -1.77 7.53 4.39
C GLY A 36 -2.38 6.36 5.15
N VAL A 37 -3.55 6.56 5.76
CA VAL A 37 -4.30 5.54 6.49
C VAL A 37 -5.62 5.26 5.77
N ALA A 38 -5.90 4.00 5.44
CA ALA A 38 -7.15 3.62 4.78
C ALA A 38 -8.37 3.97 5.67
N ALA A 39 -9.30 4.76 5.12
CA ALA A 39 -10.54 5.15 5.80
C ALA A 39 -11.74 4.33 5.32
N SER A 40 -11.79 4.07 4.00
CA SER A 40 -12.76 3.21 3.34
C SER A 40 -12.20 2.73 2.00
N ALA A 41 -12.95 1.91 1.26
CA ALA A 41 -12.54 1.43 -0.07
C ALA A 41 -12.19 2.55 -1.06
N THR A 42 -12.78 3.74 -0.88
CA THR A 42 -12.63 4.91 -1.75
C THR A 42 -12.06 6.12 -1.00
N ALA A 43 -11.55 5.95 0.22
CA ALA A 43 -11.08 7.06 1.03
C ALA A 43 -9.83 6.75 1.85
N VAL A 44 -8.94 7.73 1.95
CA VAL A 44 -7.69 7.69 2.72
C VAL A 44 -7.59 8.92 3.60
N TRP A 45 -7.21 8.74 4.86
CA TRP A 45 -6.77 9.81 5.74
C TRP A 45 -5.29 10.11 5.48
N ILE A 46 -4.97 11.37 5.24
CA ILE A 46 -3.59 11.84 5.17
C ILE A 46 -3.27 12.54 6.48
N VAL A 47 -2.28 12.00 7.21
CA VAL A 47 -1.82 12.49 8.51
C VAL A 47 -0.48 13.20 8.31
N ASP A 48 -0.40 14.50 8.66
CA ASP A 48 0.88 15.20 8.76
C ASP A 48 1.57 14.74 10.06
N THR A 49 2.59 13.88 9.94
CA THR A 49 3.29 13.25 11.07
C THR A 49 4.06 14.26 11.93
N ARG A 50 4.29 15.47 11.41
CA ARG A 50 4.97 16.57 12.13
C ARG A 50 4.02 17.35 13.04
N THR A 51 2.78 17.57 12.61
CA THR A 51 1.81 18.42 13.30
C THR A 51 0.62 17.64 13.87
N GLY A 52 0.47 16.37 13.52
CA GLY A 52 -0.68 15.53 13.87
C GLY A 52 -1.97 15.91 13.14
N LYS A 53 -1.91 16.85 12.20
CA LYS A 53 -3.09 17.31 11.45
C LYS A 53 -3.52 16.25 10.44
N VAL A 54 -4.82 16.18 10.19
CA VAL A 54 -5.42 15.19 9.31
C VAL A 54 -6.25 15.84 8.21
N ARG A 55 -6.30 15.22 7.03
CA ARG A 55 -7.28 15.52 5.98
C ARG A 55 -7.81 14.22 5.38
N LYS A 56 -9.05 14.23 4.90
CA LYS A 56 -9.63 13.10 4.18
C LYS A 56 -9.47 13.33 2.69
N CYS A 57 -8.96 12.34 1.98
CA CYS A 57 -8.99 12.30 0.53
C CYS A 57 -9.91 11.16 0.07
N THR A 58 -10.80 11.44 -0.87
CA THR A 58 -11.75 10.48 -1.45
C THR A 58 -11.56 10.38 -2.94
N GLN A 59 -11.59 9.17 -3.47
CA GLN A 59 -11.54 8.86 -4.90
C GLN A 59 -12.64 7.83 -5.18
N GLU A 60 -13.73 8.26 -5.80
CA GLU A 60 -14.88 7.40 -6.09
C GLU A 60 -14.62 6.46 -7.27
N PHE A 61 -13.73 6.84 -8.19
CA PHE A 61 -13.35 6.07 -9.37
C PHE A 61 -11.84 6.14 -9.60
N ALA A 62 -11.23 5.03 -10.04
CA ALA A 62 -9.78 4.93 -10.23
C ALA A 62 -9.21 5.99 -11.21
N ASP A 63 -10.00 6.40 -12.20
CA ASP A 63 -9.62 7.38 -13.22
C ASP A 63 -9.87 8.85 -12.81
N GLN A 64 -10.48 9.09 -11.66
CA GLN A 64 -10.77 10.45 -11.18
C GLN A 64 -9.66 10.99 -10.29
N ARG A 65 -9.43 12.31 -10.35
CA ARG A 65 -8.54 12.97 -9.39
C ARG A 65 -9.13 12.88 -7.98
N PRO A 66 -8.36 12.43 -6.97
CA PRO A 66 -8.84 12.39 -5.60
C PRO A 66 -9.16 13.81 -5.09
N SER A 67 -10.31 13.96 -4.44
CA SER A 67 -10.72 15.18 -3.77
C SER A 67 -10.33 15.12 -2.30
N CYS A 68 -9.66 16.16 -1.78
CA CYS A 68 -9.23 16.21 -0.40
C CYS A 68 -9.91 17.36 0.36
N SER A 69 -10.33 17.09 1.60
CA SER A 69 -10.74 18.13 2.54
C SER A 69 -9.57 19.05 2.88
N GLN A 70 -9.89 20.22 3.44
CA GLN A 70 -8.86 21.02 4.08
C GLN A 70 -8.21 20.26 5.24
N MET A 71 -6.97 20.63 5.53
CA MET A 71 -6.22 20.11 6.68
C MET A 71 -6.88 20.58 7.98
N SER A 72 -6.94 19.71 8.98
CA SER A 72 -7.47 20.09 10.30
C SER A 72 -6.68 21.25 10.91
N ASN A 73 -7.38 22.11 11.66
CA ASN A 73 -6.76 23.22 12.38
C ASN A 73 -6.03 22.75 13.63
#